data_AF-A0A4Y2UQ35-F1
#
_entry.id   AF-A0A4Y2UQ35-F1
#
_cell.length_a   1.000
_cell.length_b   1.000
_cell.length_c   1.000
_cell.angle_alpha   90.00
_cell.angle_beta   90.00
_cell.angle_gamma   90.00
#
_symmetry.space_group_name_H-M   'P 1'
#
loop_
_entity.id
_entity.type
_entity.pdbx_description
1 polymer ?
#
loop_
_entity_poly.entity_id
_entity_poly.type
_entity_poly.pdbx_seq_one_letter_code
_entity_poly.pdbx_strand_id
1 'polypeptide(L)'
;FMRGVSSAIHLAPDPVQEINLALDKLRQKAQESGEDLRKMLQCQEAFVIQYQESSKRQAQMQQSQDVDFITKAQKEKHLYDAAVRNQIQELIRLRMKLIDGFQSTFMDLNELQKRILDTELIKWKRSQQLAGNGEPFLNNLDQIQEWCEALADIIWQNRQQIRQVETLASQVPLNIPGNVMEKLPVLNNQITGLLSSLVTSTFIIEKQPPQVLKTNTRFAATVRLLVGSKLSVYMTPPQVKVTIISSGLHIMHNAFKAGCIASTWGIVDFLTSLYYLFENSPARRDDFLKESERALPKKFIQLRWLENVPASESAINLLPSIKKYIVSVDKGEHNQPNCKSYACVKIHMGDNLSVKLKVFHCIAKVLLPFLTKYQTDKPMLFFLPEDLMKIVNLLLHRFVLSKNLNTATTLQKLLCLDINNPKIHKPIENIDLGFSAEKVQSSHVSKKISDRQIFNLRMDCKKFLIKLTMKLFEKSPLRYSIVRNLSCLDPRNMTDKKKCFNKMNHILNLMIEANMLMKMYVMRF
;
A
#
# COMPACT_ATOMS: atom_id res chain seq x y z
N PHE A 1 -16.74 -17.78 -57.05
CA PHE A 1 -16.42 -18.57 -55.83
C PHE A 1 -15.17 -17.97 -55.19
N MET A 2 -15.12 -17.45 -53.97
CA MET A 2 -16.09 -17.23 -52.91
C MET A 2 -15.59 -16.08 -52.03
N ARG A 3 -16.53 -15.17 -51.72
CA ARG A 3 -16.76 -14.45 -50.45
C ARG A 3 -15.56 -13.83 -49.72
N GLY A 4 -15.51 -12.50 -49.78
CA GLY A 4 -14.85 -11.67 -48.78
C GLY A 4 -15.47 -11.91 -47.40
N VAL A 5 -14.58 -12.14 -46.43
CA VAL A 5 -14.92 -12.18 -45.01
C VAL A 5 -14.91 -10.73 -44.53
N SER A 6 -16.11 -10.14 -44.44
CA SER A 6 -16.32 -8.93 -43.65
C SER A 6 -16.09 -9.27 -42.19
N SER A 7 -14.85 -9.11 -41.71
CA SER A 7 -14.57 -9.07 -40.28
C SER A 7 -15.19 -7.78 -39.74
N ALA A 8 -16.43 -7.89 -39.25
CA ALA A 8 -17.01 -6.86 -38.40
C ALA A 8 -16.09 -6.70 -37.20
N ILE A 9 -15.32 -5.61 -37.19
CA ILE A 9 -14.59 -5.17 -36.01
C ILE A 9 -15.68 -4.81 -35.00
N HIS A 10 -15.98 -5.72 -34.08
CA HIS A 10 -16.73 -5.39 -32.88
C HIS A 10 -15.90 -4.37 -32.09
N LEU A 11 -16.08 -3.08 -32.40
CA LEU A 11 -15.63 -1.99 -31.55
C LEU A 11 -16.26 -2.24 -30.18
N ALA A 12 -15.42 -2.40 -29.16
CA ALA A 12 -15.88 -2.49 -27.78
C ALA A 12 -16.79 -1.28 -27.50
N PRO A 13 -17.92 -1.47 -26.78
CA PRO A 13 -18.81 -0.36 -26.47
C PRO A 13 -18.04 0.76 -25.77
N ASP A 14 -18.34 2.01 -26.15
CA ASP A 14 -17.73 3.19 -25.54
C ASP A 14 -17.96 3.17 -24.02
N PRO A 15 -16.90 3.13 -23.19
CA PRO A 15 -17.00 3.12 -21.74
C PRO A 15 -17.89 4.24 -21.20
N VAL A 16 -17.88 5.41 -21.85
CA VAL A 16 -18.67 6.56 -21.44
C VAL A 16 -20.16 6.28 -21.61
N GLN A 17 -20.55 5.74 -22.76
CA GLN A 17 -21.94 5.38 -23.04
C GLN A 17 -22.45 4.27 -22.11
N GLU A 18 -21.62 3.24 -21.88
CA GLU A 18 -21.95 2.13 -20.99
C GLU A 18 -22.22 2.62 -19.55
N ILE A 19 -21.31 3.44 -19.01
CA ILE A 19 -21.42 3.98 -17.65
C ILE A 19 -22.64 4.91 -17.53
N ASN A 20 -22.84 5.80 -18.50
CA ASN A 20 -23.98 6.72 -18.47
C ASN A 20 -25.32 5.97 -18.55
N LEU A 21 -25.42 4.94 -19.40
CA LEU A 21 -26.62 4.10 -19.47
C LEU A 21 -26.89 3.38 -18.14
N ALA A 22 -25.84 2.88 -17.47
CA ALA A 22 -25.98 2.25 -16.16
C ALA A 22 -26.41 3.25 -15.07
N LEU A 23 -25.87 4.47 -15.08
CA LEU A 23 -26.28 5.56 -14.19
C LEU A 23 -27.75 5.92 -14.40
N ASP A 24 -28.21 6.04 -15.65
CA ASP A 24 -29.60 6.39 -15.96
C ASP A 24 -30.58 5.29 -15.52
N LYS A 25 -30.23 4.02 -15.74
CA LYS A 25 -31.01 2.88 -15.22
C LYS A 25 -31.12 2.93 -13.68
N LEU A 26 -30.03 3.23 -13.00
CA LEU A 26 -30.00 3.35 -11.55
C LEU A 26 -30.81 4.56 -11.03
N ARG A 27 -30.78 5.69 -11.73
CA ARG A 27 -31.65 6.84 -11.44
C ARG A 27 -33.12 6.47 -11.55
N GLN A 28 -33.49 5.76 -12.61
CA GLN A 28 -34.85 5.28 -12.80
C GLN A 28 -35.29 4.35 -11.65
N LYS A 29 -34.46 3.36 -11.29
CA LYS A 29 -34.74 2.47 -10.14
C LYS A 29 -34.92 3.22 -8.83
N ALA A 30 -34.09 4.25 -8.59
CA ALA A 30 -34.18 5.09 -7.39
C ALA A 30 -35.46 5.96 -7.37
N GLN A 31 -35.91 6.42 -8.54
CA GLN A 31 -37.17 7.15 -8.68
C GLN A 31 -38.37 6.22 -8.44
N GLU A 32 -38.40 5.05 -9.08
CA GLU A 32 -39.46 4.05 -8.91
C GLU A 32 -39.59 3.63 -7.45
N SER A 33 -38.47 3.37 -6.77
CA SER A 33 -38.44 3.04 -5.35
C SER A 33 -38.93 4.21 -4.48
N GLY A 34 -38.66 5.45 -4.89
CA GLY A 34 -39.19 6.65 -4.24
C GLY A 34 -40.71 6.80 -4.39
N GLU A 35 -41.26 6.42 -5.54
CA GLU A 35 -42.71 6.40 -5.78
C GLU A 35 -43.40 5.30 -4.97
N ASP A 36 -42.83 4.11 -4.94
CA ASP A 36 -43.33 3.00 -4.11
C ASP A 36 -43.28 3.34 -2.61
N LEU A 37 -42.25 4.06 -2.16
CA LEU A 37 -42.16 4.55 -0.79
C LEU A 37 -43.27 5.56 -0.46
N ARG A 38 -43.57 6.49 -1.37
CA ARG A 38 -44.70 7.42 -1.19
C ARG A 38 -46.03 6.69 -1.12
N LYS A 39 -46.24 5.68 -1.96
CA LYS A 39 -47.44 4.83 -1.92
C LYS A 39 -47.53 4.06 -0.60
N MET A 40 -46.42 3.52 -0.11
CA MET A 40 -46.37 2.82 1.18
C MET A 40 -46.72 3.77 2.34
N LEU A 41 -46.21 5.00 2.33
CA LEU A 41 -46.55 6.02 3.33
C LEU A 41 -48.05 6.32 3.33
N GLN A 42 -48.64 6.61 2.16
CA GLN A 42 -50.08 6.88 2.03
C GLN A 42 -50.93 5.70 2.49
N CYS A 43 -50.54 4.48 2.13
CA CYS A 43 -51.19 3.25 2.56
C CYS A 43 -51.11 3.07 4.09
N GLN A 44 -49.98 3.45 4.70
CA GLN A 44 -49.79 3.38 6.15
C GLN A 44 -50.64 4.42 6.89
N GLU A 45 -50.72 5.65 6.38
CA GLU A 45 -51.60 6.70 6.93
C GLU A 45 -53.07 6.29 6.84
N ALA A 46 -53.49 5.77 5.68
CA ALA A 46 -54.84 5.25 5.49
C ALA A 46 -55.14 4.09 6.46
N PHE A 47 -54.20 3.15 6.64
CA PHE A 47 -54.32 2.07 7.62
C PHE A 47 -54.56 2.60 9.05
N VAL A 48 -53.76 3.58 9.49
CA VAL A 48 -53.88 4.16 10.84
C VAL A 48 -55.27 4.76 11.06
N ILE A 49 -55.79 5.51 10.09
CA ILE A 49 -57.13 6.12 10.18
C ILE A 49 -58.21 5.04 10.27
N GLN A 50 -58.18 4.05 9.37
CA GLN A 50 -59.18 2.98 9.34
C GLN A 50 -59.16 2.13 10.62
N TYR A 51 -57.97 1.88 11.17
CA TYR A 51 -57.81 1.18 12.43
C TYR A 51 -58.38 1.97 13.62
N GLN A 52 -58.12 3.28 13.68
CA GLN A 52 -58.68 4.15 14.72
C GLN A 52 -60.21 4.22 14.67
N GLU A 53 -60.80 4.32 13.48
CA GLU A 53 -62.26 4.31 13.31
C GLU A 53 -62.88 2.97 13.72
N SER A 54 -62.28 1.83 13.36
CA SER A 54 -62.73 0.51 13.84
C SER A 54 -62.70 0.41 15.36
N SER A 55 -61.61 0.88 15.99
CA SER A 55 -61.45 0.88 17.44
C SER A 55 -62.48 1.78 18.14
N LYS A 56 -62.75 2.97 17.59
CA LYS A 56 -63.76 3.89 18.09
C LYS A 56 -65.16 3.28 18.03
N ARG A 57 -65.52 2.60 16.93
CA ARG A 57 -66.79 1.87 16.82
C ARG A 57 -66.88 0.73 17.84
N GLN A 58 -65.78 0.02 18.09
CA GLN A 58 -65.74 -1.00 19.14
C GLN A 58 -66.01 -0.43 20.54
N ALA A 59 -65.42 0.71 20.88
CA ALA A 59 -65.67 1.36 22.17
C ALA A 59 -67.14 1.83 22.30
N GLN A 60 -67.73 2.38 21.23
CA GLN A 60 -69.13 2.80 21.21
C GLN A 60 -70.10 1.62 21.41
N MET A 61 -69.79 0.44 20.87
CA MET A 61 -70.59 -0.78 21.10
C MET A 61 -70.53 -1.25 22.55
N GLN A 62 -69.39 -1.08 23.24
CA GLN A 62 -69.24 -1.52 24.64
C GLN A 62 -69.95 -0.60 25.64
N GLN A 63 -70.24 0.65 25.27
CA GLN A 63 -70.85 1.65 26.15
C GLN A 63 -72.37 1.79 25.97
N SER A 64 -72.94 1.31 24.86
CA SER A 64 -74.38 1.41 24.58
C SER A 64 -75.14 0.17 25.05
N GLN A 65 -76.38 0.34 25.50
CA GLN A 65 -77.32 -0.74 25.81
C GLN A 65 -78.40 -0.92 24.73
N ASP A 66 -78.42 -0.06 23.72
CA ASP A 66 -79.38 -0.09 22.61
C ASP A 66 -78.97 -1.14 21.55
N VAL A 67 -79.80 -2.18 21.41
CA VAL A 67 -79.57 -3.34 20.55
C VAL A 67 -79.54 -2.98 19.06
N ASP A 68 -80.38 -2.03 18.62
CA ASP A 68 -80.43 -1.61 17.22
C ASP A 68 -79.19 -0.79 16.84
N PHE A 69 -78.74 0.08 17.75
CA PHE A 69 -77.49 0.81 17.61
C PHE A 69 -76.28 -0.12 17.56
N ILE A 70 -76.21 -1.11 18.47
CA ILE A 70 -75.11 -2.10 18.51
C ILE A 70 -75.04 -2.86 17.18
N THR A 71 -76.18 -3.32 16.66
CA THR A 71 -76.24 -4.09 15.41
C THR A 71 -75.75 -3.28 14.21
N LYS A 72 -76.10 -1.99 14.13
CA LYS A 72 -75.62 -1.09 13.07
C LYS A 72 -74.12 -0.82 13.20
N ALA A 73 -73.65 -0.50 14.40
CA ALA A 73 -72.23 -0.26 14.68
C ALA A 73 -71.37 -1.51 14.39
N GLN A 74 -71.90 -2.71 14.61
CA GLN A 74 -71.22 -3.96 14.31
C GLN A 74 -71.05 -4.19 12.80
N LYS A 75 -72.08 -3.89 11.99
CA LYS A 75 -71.97 -3.93 10.52
C LYS A 75 -70.94 -2.93 10.00
N GLU A 76 -70.95 -1.70 10.51
CA GLU A 76 -69.97 -0.67 10.14
C GLU A 76 -68.54 -1.09 10.55
N LYS A 77 -68.35 -1.64 11.75
CA LYS A 77 -67.07 -2.19 12.19
C LYS A 77 -66.55 -3.28 11.26
N HIS A 78 -67.41 -4.21 10.83
CA HIS A 78 -66.99 -5.27 9.89
C HIS A 78 -66.45 -4.72 8.57
N LEU A 79 -67.00 -3.61 8.06
CA LEU A 79 -66.49 -2.92 6.87
C LEU A 79 -65.11 -2.31 7.12
N TYR A 80 -64.93 -1.61 8.25
CA TYR A 80 -63.64 -1.06 8.65
C TYR A 80 -62.59 -2.16 8.85
N ASP A 81 -62.94 -3.26 9.51
CA ASP A 81 -62.03 -4.39 9.72
C ASP A 81 -61.63 -5.07 8.40
N ALA A 82 -62.53 -5.15 7.42
CA ALA A 82 -62.21 -5.63 6.08
C ALA A 82 -61.24 -4.67 5.35
N ALA A 83 -61.48 -3.37 5.44
CA ALA A 83 -60.57 -2.36 4.88
C ALA A 83 -59.18 -2.42 5.53
N VAL A 84 -59.10 -2.54 6.86
CA VAL A 84 -57.85 -2.70 7.62
C VAL A 84 -57.08 -3.94 7.14
N ARG A 85 -57.73 -5.09 6.98
CA ARG A 85 -57.08 -6.31 6.47
C ARG A 85 -56.50 -6.12 5.06
N ASN A 86 -57.24 -5.48 4.16
CA ASN A 86 -56.77 -5.19 2.81
C ASN A 86 -55.55 -4.25 2.83
N GLN A 87 -55.57 -3.22 3.66
CA GLN A 87 -54.44 -2.29 3.81
C GLN A 87 -53.19 -2.98 4.39
N ILE A 88 -53.35 -3.89 5.37
CA ILE A 88 -52.23 -4.68 5.90
C ILE A 88 -51.58 -5.52 4.81
N GLN A 89 -52.38 -6.21 3.98
CA GLN A 89 -51.84 -7.03 2.89
C GLN A 89 -51.08 -6.18 1.86
N GLU A 90 -51.61 -5.01 1.51
CA GLU A 90 -50.96 -4.09 0.59
C GLU A 90 -49.67 -3.50 1.19
N LEU A 91 -49.65 -3.14 2.47
CA LEU A 91 -48.44 -2.71 3.19
C LEU A 91 -47.35 -3.78 3.17
N ILE A 92 -47.70 -5.05 3.44
CA ILE A 92 -46.76 -6.16 3.38
C ILE A 92 -46.18 -6.29 1.96
N ARG A 93 -47.03 -6.26 0.94
CA ARG A 93 -46.63 -6.34 -0.47
C ARG A 93 -45.68 -5.20 -0.86
N LEU A 94 -45.99 -3.96 -0.49
CA LEU A 94 -45.17 -2.79 -0.76
C LEU A 94 -43.82 -2.84 -0.03
N ARG A 95 -43.79 -3.26 1.24
CA ARG A 95 -42.55 -3.44 2.01
C ARG A 95 -41.63 -4.47 1.37
N MET A 96 -42.18 -5.63 0.96
CA MET A 96 -41.39 -6.66 0.26
C MET A 96 -40.85 -6.14 -1.07
N LYS A 97 -41.71 -5.50 -1.88
CA LYS A 97 -41.31 -4.91 -3.18
C LYS A 97 -40.16 -3.91 -3.02
N LEU A 98 -40.24 -3.03 -2.03
CA LEU A 98 -39.19 -2.04 -1.74
C LEU A 98 -37.87 -2.71 -1.33
N ILE A 99 -37.93 -3.71 -0.45
CA ILE A 99 -36.72 -4.40 0.03
C ILE A 99 -36.01 -5.13 -1.12
N ASP A 100 -36.75 -5.84 -1.96
CA ASP A 100 -36.19 -6.52 -3.13
C ASP A 100 -35.65 -5.51 -4.16
N GLY A 101 -36.36 -4.39 -4.36
CA GLY A 101 -35.92 -3.28 -5.21
C GLY A 101 -34.62 -2.64 -4.74
N PHE A 102 -34.48 -2.38 -3.43
CA PHE A 102 -33.25 -1.86 -2.84
C PHE A 102 -32.09 -2.86 -2.96
N GLN A 103 -32.36 -4.15 -2.76
CA GLN A 103 -31.33 -5.19 -2.89
C GLN A 103 -30.80 -5.28 -4.34
N SER A 104 -31.69 -5.25 -5.33
CA SER A 104 -31.29 -5.21 -6.75
C SER A 104 -30.50 -3.93 -7.06
N THR A 105 -30.99 -2.77 -6.62
CA THR A 105 -30.33 -1.49 -6.86
C THR A 105 -28.94 -1.43 -6.21
N PHE A 106 -28.79 -2.00 -5.01
CA PHE A 106 -27.49 -2.11 -4.34
C PHE A 106 -26.48 -2.94 -5.14
N MET A 107 -26.89 -4.09 -5.69
CA MET A 107 -26.00 -4.95 -6.47
C MET A 107 -25.48 -4.21 -7.72
N ASP A 108 -26.36 -3.51 -8.43
CA ASP A 108 -26.01 -2.74 -9.62
C ASP A 108 -25.12 -1.53 -9.27
N LEU A 109 -25.40 -0.83 -8.15
CA LEU A 109 -24.57 0.26 -7.65
C LEU A 109 -23.16 -0.22 -7.31
N ASN A 110 -23.05 -1.37 -6.64
CA ASN A 110 -21.76 -1.94 -6.25
C ASN A 110 -20.91 -2.31 -7.48
N GLU A 111 -21.53 -2.89 -8.51
CA GLU A 111 -20.82 -3.25 -9.74
C GLU A 111 -20.39 -2.01 -10.53
N LEU A 112 -21.27 -1.02 -10.67
CA LEU A 112 -20.96 0.23 -11.35
C LEU A 112 -19.88 1.04 -10.61
N GLN A 113 -19.91 1.05 -9.28
CA GLN A 113 -18.88 1.69 -8.47
C GLN A 113 -17.51 1.06 -8.70
N LYS A 114 -17.40 -0.28 -8.75
CA LYS A 114 -16.14 -0.96 -9.11
C LYS A 114 -15.69 -0.61 -10.52
N ARG A 115 -16.62 -0.58 -11.48
CA ARG A 115 -16.33 -0.22 -12.87
C ARG A 115 -15.75 1.19 -12.98
N ILE A 116 -16.26 2.16 -12.22
CA ILE A 116 -15.75 3.54 -12.23
C ILE A 116 -14.44 3.66 -11.43
N LEU A 117 -14.39 3.14 -10.20
CA LEU A 117 -13.27 3.35 -9.27
C LEU A 117 -12.07 2.45 -9.55
N ASP A 118 -12.30 1.16 -9.79
CA ASP A 118 -11.23 0.17 -9.91
C ASP A 118 -10.75 0.02 -11.35
N THR A 119 -11.53 0.51 -12.33
CA THR A 119 -11.14 0.49 -13.74
C THR A 119 -10.83 1.89 -14.25
N GLU A 120 -11.80 2.79 -14.37
CA GLU A 120 -11.57 4.10 -15.03
C GLU A 120 -10.67 5.03 -14.20
N LEU A 121 -10.90 5.15 -12.89
CA LEU A 121 -10.06 5.98 -12.03
C LEU A 121 -8.64 5.40 -11.89
N ILE A 122 -8.47 4.08 -11.87
CA ILE A 122 -7.14 3.45 -11.89
C ILE A 122 -6.43 3.69 -13.23
N LYS A 123 -7.13 3.56 -14.37
CA LYS A 123 -6.57 3.91 -15.69
C LYS A 123 -6.13 5.37 -15.74
N TRP A 124 -6.92 6.29 -15.18
CA TRP A 124 -6.55 7.70 -15.08
C TRP A 124 -5.28 7.91 -14.22
N LYS A 125 -5.22 7.27 -13.03
CA LYS A 125 -4.03 7.32 -12.16
C LYS A 125 -2.78 6.77 -12.86
N ARG A 126 -2.93 5.68 -13.61
CA ARG A 126 -1.84 5.08 -14.40
C ARG A 126 -1.38 6.00 -15.52
N SER A 127 -2.31 6.66 -16.20
CA SER A 127 -1.99 7.63 -17.26
C SER A 127 -1.26 8.85 -16.68
N GLN A 128 -1.68 9.36 -15.52
CA GLN A 128 -0.98 10.42 -14.79
C GLN A 128 0.46 9.99 -14.41
N GLN A 129 0.64 8.75 -13.98
CA GLN A 129 1.97 8.20 -13.65
C GLN A 129 2.89 8.16 -14.89
N LEU A 130 2.37 7.70 -16.03
CA LEU A 130 3.10 7.63 -17.30
C LEU A 130 3.42 9.03 -17.84
N ALA A 131 2.53 9.99 -17.66
CA ALA A 131 2.76 11.39 -18.01
C ALA A 131 3.97 12.00 -17.27
N GLY A 132 4.22 11.53 -16.04
CA GLY A 132 5.44 11.87 -15.29
C GLY A 132 6.75 11.44 -15.99
N ASN A 133 6.67 10.49 -16.92
CA ASN A 133 7.78 10.05 -17.77
C ASN A 133 7.78 10.68 -19.17
N GLY A 134 6.82 11.58 -19.48
CA GLY A 134 6.73 12.29 -20.75
C GLY A 134 5.67 11.76 -21.73
N GLU A 135 4.86 10.76 -21.36
CA GLU A 135 3.74 10.30 -22.18
C GLU A 135 2.62 11.38 -22.28
N PRO A 136 1.94 11.52 -23.44
CA PRO A 136 0.78 12.40 -23.55
C PRO A 136 -0.31 12.04 -22.53
N PHE A 137 -0.86 13.04 -21.85
CA PHE A 137 -1.87 12.85 -20.82
C PHE A 137 -3.20 13.47 -21.23
N LEU A 138 -4.15 12.62 -21.63
CA LEU A 138 -5.54 13.00 -21.83
C LEU A 138 -6.24 13.00 -20.48
N ASN A 139 -6.39 14.19 -19.91
CA ASN A 139 -7.02 14.34 -18.60
C ASN A 139 -8.55 14.43 -18.73
N ASN A 140 -9.24 13.31 -18.51
CA ASN A 140 -10.71 13.24 -18.47
C ASN A 140 -11.27 13.23 -17.04
N LEU A 141 -10.56 13.82 -16.07
CA LEU A 141 -10.94 13.75 -14.66
C LEU A 141 -12.33 14.33 -14.38
N ASP A 142 -12.75 15.38 -15.10
CA ASP A 142 -14.07 15.98 -14.92
C ASP A 142 -15.20 15.00 -15.29
N GLN A 143 -15.02 14.18 -16.33
CA GLN A 143 -15.98 13.12 -16.68
C GLN A 143 -16.07 12.06 -15.57
N ILE A 144 -14.93 11.66 -15.00
CA ILE A 144 -14.90 10.72 -13.86
C ILE A 144 -15.56 11.36 -12.64
N GLN A 145 -15.36 12.66 -12.43
CA GLN A 145 -16.03 13.39 -11.35
C GLN A 145 -17.54 13.36 -11.54
N GLU A 146 -18.07 13.67 -12.73
CA GLU A 146 -19.51 13.61 -13.00
C GLU A 146 -20.10 12.22 -12.68
N TRP A 147 -19.40 11.15 -13.04
CA TRP A 147 -19.82 9.79 -12.69
C TRP A 147 -19.79 9.53 -11.18
N CYS A 148 -18.74 9.97 -10.48
CA CYS A 148 -18.63 9.85 -9.02
C CYS A 148 -19.72 10.65 -8.30
N GLU A 149 -20.01 11.86 -8.76
CA GLU A 149 -21.06 12.72 -8.21
C GLU A 149 -22.45 12.13 -8.43
N ALA A 150 -22.72 11.58 -9.63
CA ALA A 150 -23.95 10.87 -9.93
C ALA A 150 -24.13 9.62 -9.05
N LEU A 151 -23.06 8.82 -8.87
CA LEU A 151 -23.08 7.70 -7.92
C LEU A 151 -23.39 8.17 -6.50
N ALA A 152 -22.73 9.22 -6.03
CA ALA A 152 -22.93 9.75 -4.68
C ALA A 152 -24.40 10.15 -4.45
N ASP A 153 -25.03 10.85 -5.40
CA ASP A 153 -26.44 11.23 -5.34
C ASP A 153 -27.36 10.00 -5.24
N ILE A 154 -27.17 9.01 -6.12
CA ILE A 154 -28.02 7.81 -6.17
C ILE A 154 -27.84 6.95 -4.89
N ILE A 155 -26.60 6.76 -4.44
CA ILE A 155 -26.27 6.02 -3.20
C ILE A 155 -26.91 6.73 -2.00
N TRP A 156 -26.77 8.06 -1.92
CA TRP A 156 -27.35 8.84 -0.84
C TRP A 156 -28.87 8.81 -0.84
N GLN A 157 -29.51 8.95 -2.00
CA GLN A 157 -30.96 8.84 -2.14
C GLN A 157 -31.47 7.48 -1.68
N ASN A 158 -30.85 6.39 -2.13
CA ASN A 158 -31.23 5.03 -1.71
C ASN A 158 -31.05 4.83 -0.20
N ARG A 159 -29.96 5.34 0.39
CA ARG A 159 -29.74 5.31 1.84
C ARG A 159 -30.89 5.99 2.59
N GLN A 160 -31.32 7.17 2.14
CA GLN A 160 -32.41 7.91 2.79
C GLN A 160 -33.74 7.16 2.66
N GLN A 161 -34.04 6.61 1.48
CA GLN A 161 -35.23 5.80 1.26
C GLN A 161 -35.27 4.56 2.16
N ILE A 162 -34.17 3.81 2.27
CA ILE A 162 -34.06 2.65 3.18
C ILE A 162 -34.33 3.05 4.63
N ARG A 163 -33.71 4.14 5.10
CA ARG A 163 -33.93 4.65 6.48
C ARG A 163 -35.37 5.08 6.72
N GLN A 164 -36.02 5.66 5.71
CA GLN A 164 -37.43 6.01 5.80
C GLN A 164 -38.32 4.76 5.89
N VAL A 165 -38.05 3.72 5.09
CA VAL A 165 -38.78 2.44 5.21
C VAL A 165 -38.58 1.82 6.59
N GLU A 166 -37.35 1.82 7.11
CA GLU A 166 -37.03 1.32 8.46
C GLU A 166 -37.82 2.08 9.55
N THR A 167 -37.93 3.40 9.42
CA THR A 167 -38.69 4.26 10.34
C THR A 167 -40.20 4.02 10.23
N LEU A 168 -40.73 3.94 9.02
CA LEU A 168 -42.16 3.68 8.82
C LEU A 168 -42.55 2.29 9.31
N ALA A 169 -41.68 1.30 9.12
CA ALA A 169 -41.95 -0.05 9.57
C ALA A 169 -41.88 -0.23 11.09
N SER A 170 -41.08 0.58 11.79
CA SER A 170 -41.07 0.58 13.27
C SER A 170 -42.32 1.22 13.87
N GLN A 171 -42.94 2.19 13.18
CA GLN A 171 -44.20 2.82 13.60
C GLN A 171 -45.40 1.87 13.49
N VAL A 172 -45.43 1.02 12.46
CA VAL A 172 -46.48 0.00 12.27
C VAL A 172 -45.82 -1.38 12.13
N PRO A 173 -45.55 -2.06 13.27
CA PRO A 173 -44.94 -3.39 13.26
C PRO A 173 -45.94 -4.42 12.75
N LEU A 174 -45.57 -5.12 11.68
CA LEU A 174 -46.36 -6.18 11.06
C LEU A 174 -45.54 -7.47 11.07
N ASN A 175 -46.19 -8.61 11.34
CA ASN A 175 -45.56 -9.92 11.19
C ASN A 175 -45.46 -10.28 9.71
N ILE A 176 -44.31 -9.95 9.10
CA ILE A 176 -44.01 -10.27 7.71
C ILE A 176 -43.38 -11.68 7.66
N PRO A 177 -43.88 -12.60 6.81
CA PRO A 177 -43.29 -13.92 6.64
C PRO A 177 -41.81 -13.86 6.27
N GLY A 178 -40.96 -14.68 6.90
CA GLY A 178 -39.55 -14.84 6.52
C GLY A 178 -38.58 -13.77 7.04
N ASN A 179 -38.92 -13.04 8.11
CA ASN A 179 -38.07 -12.04 8.77
C ASN A 179 -37.45 -11.00 7.80
N VAL A 180 -38.16 -10.67 6.71
CA VAL A 180 -37.66 -9.78 5.64
C VAL A 180 -37.23 -8.41 6.18
N MET A 181 -37.84 -7.97 7.28
CA MET A 181 -37.49 -6.72 7.99
C MET A 181 -36.05 -6.69 8.52
N GLU A 182 -35.45 -7.84 8.85
CA GLU A 182 -34.04 -7.93 9.27
C GLU A 182 -33.05 -7.59 8.14
N LYS A 183 -33.50 -7.64 6.87
CA LYS A 183 -32.67 -7.27 5.71
C LYS A 183 -32.41 -5.76 5.61
N LEU A 184 -33.32 -4.92 6.11
CA LEU A 184 -33.20 -3.45 5.98
C LEU A 184 -31.96 -2.89 6.69
N PRO A 185 -31.67 -3.24 7.96
CA PRO A 185 -30.42 -2.81 8.62
C PRO A 185 -29.17 -3.28 7.88
N VAL A 186 -29.18 -4.51 7.34
CA VAL A 186 -28.05 -5.05 6.56
C VAL A 186 -27.83 -4.24 5.27
N LEU A 187 -28.89 -3.98 4.52
CA LEU A 187 -28.84 -3.15 3.31
C LEU A 187 -28.38 -1.72 3.61
N ASN A 188 -28.86 -1.12 4.70
CA ASN A 188 -28.42 0.21 5.14
C ASN A 188 -26.92 0.23 5.43
N ASN A 189 -26.38 -0.78 6.11
CA ASN A 189 -24.94 -0.93 6.35
C ASN A 189 -24.15 -1.11 5.05
N GLN A 190 -24.65 -1.94 4.12
CA GLN A 190 -24.03 -2.17 2.82
C GLN A 190 -23.97 -0.90 1.96
N ILE A 191 -25.07 -0.14 1.85
CA ILE A 191 -25.08 1.16 1.17
C ILE A 191 -24.19 2.19 1.87
N THR A 192 -24.11 2.18 3.21
CA THR A 192 -23.14 2.99 3.96
C THR A 192 -21.71 2.66 3.54
N GLY A 193 -21.40 1.37 3.35
CA GLY A 193 -20.10 0.89 2.88
C GLY A 193 -19.74 1.44 1.51
N LEU A 194 -20.68 1.45 0.56
CA LEU A 194 -20.46 2.04 -0.78
C LEU A 194 -20.07 3.51 -0.68
N LEU A 195 -20.81 4.30 0.11
CA LEU A 195 -20.51 5.73 0.30
C LEU A 195 -19.13 5.95 0.91
N SER A 196 -18.76 5.18 1.94
CA SER A 196 -17.44 5.25 2.58
C SER A 196 -16.32 4.92 1.60
N SER A 197 -16.48 3.86 0.81
CA SER A 197 -15.54 3.46 -0.24
C SER A 197 -15.41 4.53 -1.33
N LEU A 198 -16.53 5.13 -1.76
CA LEU A 198 -16.54 6.19 -2.76
C LEU A 198 -15.78 7.43 -2.26
N VAL A 199 -16.06 7.88 -1.03
CA VAL A 199 -15.38 9.05 -0.43
C VAL A 199 -13.87 8.82 -0.30
N THR A 200 -13.48 7.67 0.25
CA THR A 200 -12.07 7.36 0.51
C THR A 200 -11.28 7.17 -0.79
N SER A 201 -11.89 6.60 -1.83
CA SER A 201 -11.22 6.30 -3.10
C SER A 201 -11.10 7.51 -4.03
N THR A 202 -11.98 8.50 -3.87
CA THR A 202 -12.06 9.71 -4.73
C THR A 202 -11.33 10.92 -4.16
N PHE A 203 -10.69 10.80 -3.00
CA PHE A 203 -9.69 11.77 -2.54
C PHE A 203 -8.34 11.45 -3.20
N ILE A 204 -7.99 12.21 -4.24
CA ILE A 204 -6.86 11.91 -5.12
C ILE A 204 -5.91 13.09 -5.28
N ILE A 205 -4.70 12.81 -5.78
CA ILE A 205 -3.75 13.84 -6.20
C ILE A 205 -4.02 14.17 -7.66
N GLU A 206 -4.61 15.34 -7.93
CA GLU A 206 -4.87 15.83 -9.28
C GLU A 206 -3.58 16.26 -9.99
N LYS A 207 -2.71 16.98 -9.25
CA LYS A 207 -1.40 17.40 -9.73
C LYS A 207 -0.33 16.90 -8.79
N GLN A 208 0.46 15.94 -9.26
CA GLN A 208 1.58 15.37 -8.50
C GLN A 208 2.65 16.43 -8.23
N PRO A 209 3.33 16.38 -7.07
CA PRO A 209 4.54 17.16 -6.88
C PRO A 209 5.63 16.70 -7.86
N PRO A 210 6.63 17.54 -8.16
CA PRO A 210 7.80 17.12 -8.93
C PRO A 210 8.45 15.87 -8.32
N GLN A 211 8.76 14.87 -9.15
CA GLN A 211 9.33 13.61 -8.68
C GLN A 211 10.78 13.75 -8.17
N VAL A 212 11.49 14.76 -8.67
CA VAL A 212 12.84 15.12 -8.22
C VAL A 212 12.76 16.48 -7.54
N LEU A 213 13.04 16.48 -6.24
CA LEU A 213 12.98 17.66 -5.40
C LEU A 213 14.39 18.04 -4.94
N LYS A 214 14.67 19.34 -4.94
CA LYS A 214 15.84 19.91 -4.26
C LYS A 214 15.43 20.31 -2.84
N THR A 215 16.32 20.15 -1.88
CA THR A 215 16.05 20.65 -0.52
C THR A 215 15.92 22.17 -0.54
N ASN A 216 15.06 22.70 0.33
CA ASN A 216 14.78 24.13 0.47
C ASN A 216 14.23 24.82 -0.79
N THR A 217 13.64 24.07 -1.72
CA THR A 217 12.91 24.64 -2.86
C THR A 217 11.41 24.48 -2.68
N ARG A 218 10.65 25.53 -2.99
CA ARG A 218 9.19 25.48 -3.00
C ARG A 218 8.71 24.56 -4.12
N PHE A 219 7.67 23.79 -3.84
CA PHE A 219 6.95 22.98 -4.82
C PHE A 219 5.47 23.00 -4.48
N ALA A 220 4.63 22.62 -5.44
CA ALA A 220 3.19 22.55 -5.26
C ALA A 220 2.68 21.16 -5.68
N ALA A 221 1.57 20.77 -5.07
CA ALA A 221 0.75 19.62 -5.45
C ALA A 221 -0.72 19.98 -5.23
N THR A 222 -1.61 19.40 -6.02
CA THR A 222 -3.06 19.63 -5.92
C THR A 222 -3.74 18.32 -5.57
N VAL A 223 -4.61 18.35 -4.57
CA VAL A 223 -5.51 17.24 -4.23
C VAL A 223 -6.95 17.64 -4.55
N ARG A 224 -7.78 16.67 -4.94
CA ARG A 224 -9.18 16.86 -5.27
C ARG A 224 -10.01 15.74 -4.63
N LEU A 225 -11.16 16.11 -4.07
CA LEU A 225 -12.19 15.17 -3.64
C LEU A 225 -13.33 15.21 -4.67
N LEU A 226 -13.45 14.17 -5.50
CA LEU A 226 -14.40 14.21 -6.63
C LEU A 226 -15.87 14.31 -6.19
N VAL A 227 -16.21 13.81 -5.00
CA VAL A 227 -17.57 13.85 -4.45
C VAL A 227 -17.83 15.00 -3.47
N GLY A 228 -16.90 15.96 -3.37
CA GLY A 228 -16.95 17.02 -2.36
C GLY A 228 -18.15 17.96 -2.49
N SER A 229 -18.60 18.20 -3.72
CA SER A 229 -19.76 19.03 -4.07
C SER A 229 -21.08 18.43 -3.55
N LYS A 230 -21.23 17.10 -3.63
CA LYS A 230 -22.46 16.38 -3.26
C LYS A 230 -22.60 16.12 -1.76
N LEU A 231 -21.49 16.03 -1.05
CA LEU A 231 -21.47 15.73 0.38
C LEU A 231 -21.52 16.97 1.27
N SER A 232 -21.79 18.15 0.69
CA SER A 232 -21.78 19.43 1.40
C SER A 232 -20.49 19.72 2.16
N VAL A 233 -19.38 19.08 1.78
CA VAL A 233 -18.05 19.25 2.41
C VAL A 233 -17.54 20.67 2.20
N TYR A 234 -18.02 21.36 1.16
CA TYR A 234 -17.72 22.77 0.91
C TYR A 234 -18.26 23.72 1.99
N MET A 235 -19.28 23.32 2.77
CA MET A 235 -19.82 24.13 3.87
C MET A 235 -18.84 24.23 5.05
N THR A 236 -18.01 23.20 5.24
CA THR A 236 -16.95 23.15 6.25
C THR A 236 -15.71 22.49 5.65
N PRO A 237 -14.95 23.23 4.82
CA PRO A 237 -13.85 22.65 4.06
C PRO A 237 -12.79 22.05 5.02
N PRO A 238 -12.41 20.77 4.85
CA PRO A 238 -11.47 20.11 5.73
C PRO A 238 -10.05 20.64 5.51
N GLN A 239 -9.24 20.64 6.57
CA GLN A 239 -7.81 20.90 6.45
C GLN A 239 -7.05 19.65 5.98
N VAL A 240 -6.28 19.78 4.90
CA VAL A 240 -5.42 18.69 4.39
C VAL A 240 -3.99 18.90 4.90
N LYS A 241 -3.47 17.90 5.64
CA LYS A 241 -2.08 17.89 6.11
C LYS A 241 -1.22 16.97 5.23
N VAL A 242 -0.12 17.50 4.71
CA VAL A 242 0.84 16.75 3.88
C VAL A 242 2.11 16.47 4.70
N THR A 243 2.60 15.23 4.64
CA THR A 243 3.87 14.84 5.28
C THR A 243 4.65 13.94 4.33
N ILE A 244 5.93 14.25 4.10
CA ILE A 244 6.84 13.39 3.31
C ILE A 244 7.30 12.23 4.20
N ILE A 245 7.01 11.01 3.77
CA ILE A 245 7.41 9.78 4.47
C ILE A 245 8.53 9.08 3.70
N SER A 246 9.46 8.44 4.41
CA SER A 246 10.51 7.63 3.76
C SER A 246 9.95 6.26 3.40
N SER A 247 10.28 5.74 2.21
CA SER A 247 9.99 4.34 1.90
C SER A 247 10.79 3.41 2.83
N GLY A 248 10.16 2.30 3.24
CA GLY A 248 10.83 1.28 4.05
C GLY A 248 12.09 0.71 3.38
N LEU A 249 12.09 0.63 2.05
CA LEU A 249 13.22 0.14 1.25
C LEU A 249 14.40 1.12 1.21
N HIS A 250 14.15 2.44 1.24
CA HIS A 250 15.21 3.45 1.33
C HIS A 250 16.00 3.37 2.64
N ILE A 251 15.42 2.80 3.71
CA ILE A 251 16.14 2.56 4.98
C ILE A 251 17.36 1.69 4.72
N MET A 252 17.23 0.63 3.91
CA MET A 252 18.33 -0.30 3.61
C MET A 252 19.46 0.40 2.85
N HIS A 253 19.12 1.20 1.83
CA HIS A 253 20.09 1.99 1.07
C HIS A 253 20.81 3.02 1.96
N ASN A 254 20.06 3.74 2.80
CA ASN A 254 20.61 4.75 3.69
C ASN A 254 21.48 4.13 4.80
N ALA A 255 21.12 2.95 5.29
CA ALA A 255 21.93 2.21 6.26
C ALA A 255 23.25 1.76 5.65
N PHE A 256 23.22 1.16 4.46
CA PHE A 256 24.43 0.76 3.76
C PHE A 256 25.33 1.96 3.42
N LYS A 257 24.74 3.08 2.96
CA LYS A 257 25.43 4.36 2.74
C LYS A 257 26.12 4.85 4.02
N ALA A 258 25.40 4.89 5.14
CA ALA A 258 25.94 5.35 6.42
C ALA A 258 27.14 4.51 6.87
N GLY A 259 27.05 3.20 6.66
CA GLY A 259 28.13 2.26 6.89
C GLY A 259 29.37 2.53 6.01
N CYS A 260 29.17 2.72 4.71
CA CYS A 260 30.26 3.02 3.78
C CYS A 260 30.98 4.33 4.15
N ILE A 261 30.23 5.38 4.49
CA ILE A 261 30.80 6.66 4.93
C ILE A 261 31.64 6.49 6.20
N ALA A 262 31.15 5.69 7.17
CA ALA A 262 31.86 5.43 8.42
C ALA A 262 33.19 4.67 8.24
N SER A 263 33.34 3.89 7.16
CA SER A 263 34.58 3.19 6.84
C SER A 263 35.68 4.10 6.31
N THR A 264 35.35 5.31 5.81
CA THR A 264 36.28 6.26 5.18
C THR A 264 37.06 5.74 3.97
N TRP A 265 36.64 4.60 3.38
CA TRP A 265 37.38 3.93 2.29
C TRP A 265 37.33 4.59 0.91
N GLY A 266 36.53 5.64 0.69
CA GLY A 266 36.44 6.31 -0.62
C GLY A 266 35.92 5.44 -1.78
N ILE A 267 35.33 4.27 -1.50
CA ILE A 267 34.90 3.31 -2.54
C ILE A 267 33.96 3.93 -3.57
N VAL A 268 33.07 4.83 -3.14
CA VAL A 268 32.13 5.49 -4.04
C VAL A 268 32.84 6.43 -4.99
N ASP A 269 33.82 7.18 -4.50
CA ASP A 269 34.61 8.10 -5.30
C ASP A 269 35.43 7.32 -6.32
N PHE A 270 36.00 6.17 -5.92
CA PHE A 270 36.66 5.24 -6.83
C PHE A 270 35.71 4.70 -7.91
N LEU A 271 34.58 4.08 -7.54
CA LEU A 271 33.64 3.47 -8.49
C LEU A 271 33.06 4.50 -9.46
N THR A 272 32.76 5.71 -8.97
CA THR A 272 32.26 6.82 -9.78
C THR A 272 33.34 7.31 -10.75
N SER A 273 34.56 7.51 -10.26
CA SER A 273 35.70 7.96 -11.07
C SER A 273 36.11 6.93 -12.12
N LEU A 274 36.07 5.65 -11.77
CA LEU A 274 36.42 4.56 -12.68
C LEU A 274 35.50 4.54 -13.91
N TYR A 275 34.20 4.74 -13.72
CA TYR A 275 33.25 4.85 -14.83
C TYR A 275 33.54 6.09 -15.70
N TYR A 276 33.61 7.27 -15.10
CA TYR A 276 33.77 8.53 -15.84
C TYR A 276 35.16 8.71 -16.47
N LEU A 277 36.17 7.96 -16.02
CA LEU A 277 37.48 7.92 -16.66
C LEU A 277 37.36 7.53 -18.14
N PHE A 278 36.49 6.55 -18.43
CA PHE A 278 36.32 6.00 -19.77
C PHE A 278 35.06 6.53 -20.46
N GLU A 279 33.96 6.73 -19.75
CA GLU A 279 32.66 7.12 -20.34
C GLU A 279 32.74 8.36 -21.24
N ASN A 280 33.54 9.37 -20.91
CA ASN A 280 33.57 10.62 -21.69
C ASN A 280 34.78 10.74 -22.63
N SER A 281 35.49 9.64 -22.93
CA SER A 281 36.62 9.67 -23.86
C SER A 281 36.71 8.41 -24.71
N PRO A 282 36.39 8.51 -26.01
CA PRO A 282 36.54 7.40 -26.96
C PRO A 282 37.98 6.87 -27.03
N ALA A 283 38.98 7.75 -27.05
CA ALA A 283 40.39 7.36 -27.08
C ALA A 283 40.80 6.52 -25.87
N ARG A 284 40.48 6.98 -24.65
CA ARG A 284 40.79 6.20 -23.43
C ARG A 284 40.01 4.89 -23.35
N ARG A 285 38.78 4.86 -23.89
CA ARG A 285 38.02 3.61 -24.03
C ARG A 285 38.75 2.63 -24.93
N ASP A 286 39.17 3.06 -26.12
CA ASP A 286 39.91 2.20 -27.05
C ASP A 286 41.19 1.65 -26.44
N ASP A 287 41.97 2.51 -25.77
CA ASP A 287 43.19 2.10 -25.08
C ASP A 287 42.94 1.08 -23.96
N PHE A 288 41.92 1.32 -23.13
CA PHE A 288 41.59 0.39 -22.05
C PHE A 288 41.02 -0.94 -22.54
N LEU A 289 40.26 -0.94 -23.65
CA LEU A 289 39.67 -2.16 -24.22
C LEU A 289 40.74 -3.16 -24.71
N LYS A 290 41.94 -2.68 -25.04
CA LYS A 290 43.11 -3.52 -25.35
C LYS A 290 43.57 -4.33 -24.13
N GLU A 291 43.39 -3.78 -22.93
CA GLU A 291 43.80 -4.38 -21.65
C GLU A 291 42.69 -5.14 -20.92
N SER A 292 41.41 -4.91 -21.27
CA SER A 292 40.25 -5.31 -20.47
C SER A 292 39.38 -6.42 -21.07
N GLU A 293 39.88 -7.16 -22.08
CA GLU A 293 39.09 -8.20 -22.79
C GLU A 293 37.72 -7.68 -23.26
N ARG A 294 37.69 -6.42 -23.74
CA ARG A 294 36.49 -5.69 -24.17
C ARG A 294 35.44 -5.39 -23.07
N ALA A 295 35.79 -5.49 -21.79
CA ALA A 295 34.90 -5.12 -20.70
C ALA A 295 35.13 -3.68 -20.21
N LEU A 296 34.05 -2.96 -19.89
CA LEU A 296 34.09 -1.59 -19.35
C LEU A 296 33.49 -1.51 -17.95
N PRO A 297 33.92 -0.54 -17.12
CA PRO A 297 33.31 -0.32 -15.82
C PRO A 297 31.83 0.06 -15.94
N LYS A 298 31.02 -0.40 -14.98
CA LYS A 298 29.60 -0.03 -14.90
C LYS A 298 29.39 1.21 -14.03
N LYS A 299 28.37 1.99 -14.37
CA LYS A 299 27.98 3.21 -13.65
C LYS A 299 27.53 2.90 -12.23
N PHE A 300 28.05 3.67 -11.26
CA PHE A 300 27.58 3.66 -9.87
C PHE A 300 26.49 4.73 -9.66
N ILE A 301 25.33 4.34 -9.15
CA ILE A 301 24.19 5.25 -8.90
C ILE A 301 24.11 5.59 -7.41
N GLN A 302 24.41 6.84 -7.05
CA GLN A 302 24.46 7.28 -5.64
C GLN A 302 23.09 7.32 -4.92
N LEU A 303 21.98 7.16 -5.64
CA LEU A 303 20.64 7.05 -5.06
C LEU A 303 20.25 5.59 -4.73
N ARG A 304 20.92 4.60 -5.35
CA ARG A 304 20.54 3.18 -5.29
C ARG A 304 21.70 2.26 -4.90
N TRP A 305 22.26 2.52 -3.72
CA TRP A 305 23.51 1.92 -3.25
C TRP A 305 23.61 0.39 -3.33
N LEU A 306 22.57 -0.34 -2.91
CA LEU A 306 22.55 -1.81 -2.93
C LEU A 306 22.38 -2.40 -4.33
N GLU A 307 21.75 -1.66 -5.24
CA GLU A 307 21.57 -2.09 -6.64
C GLU A 307 22.87 -1.92 -7.45
N ASN A 308 23.90 -1.27 -6.87
CA ASN A 308 25.24 -1.15 -7.47
C ASN A 308 26.12 -2.40 -7.28
N VAL A 309 25.58 -3.53 -6.83
CA VAL A 309 26.31 -4.81 -6.76
C VAL A 309 27.01 -5.13 -8.10
N PRO A 310 26.35 -5.02 -9.29
CA PRO A 310 27.01 -5.24 -10.57
C PRO A 310 28.16 -4.26 -10.86
N ALA A 311 28.07 -3.01 -10.38
CA ALA A 311 29.14 -2.02 -10.53
C ALA A 311 30.37 -2.38 -9.69
N SER A 312 30.16 -2.80 -8.43
CA SER A 312 31.25 -3.29 -7.58
C SER A 312 31.87 -4.59 -8.11
N GLU A 313 31.08 -5.51 -8.64
CA GLU A 313 31.54 -6.77 -9.23
C GLU A 313 32.37 -6.54 -10.50
N SER A 314 31.86 -5.69 -11.40
CA SER A 314 32.59 -5.23 -12.58
C SER A 314 33.92 -4.59 -12.21
N ALA A 315 33.93 -3.70 -11.21
CA ALA A 315 35.17 -3.07 -10.75
C ALA A 315 36.17 -4.10 -10.19
N ILE A 316 35.72 -5.06 -9.37
CA ILE A 316 36.58 -6.14 -8.83
C ILE A 316 37.22 -6.95 -9.96
N ASN A 317 36.44 -7.32 -10.98
CA ASN A 317 36.93 -8.12 -12.10
C ASN A 317 37.91 -7.33 -12.99
N LEU A 318 37.70 -6.02 -13.12
CA LEU A 318 38.55 -5.14 -13.93
C LEU A 318 39.83 -4.67 -13.22
N LEU A 319 39.99 -4.89 -11.91
CA LEU A 319 41.18 -4.44 -11.16
C LEU A 319 42.52 -4.82 -11.83
N PRO A 320 42.73 -6.05 -12.34
CA PRO A 320 43.98 -6.41 -13.02
C PRO A 320 44.22 -5.58 -14.28
N SER A 321 43.19 -5.39 -15.12
CA SER A 321 43.26 -4.58 -16.34
C SER A 321 43.46 -3.10 -16.06
N ILE A 322 42.80 -2.56 -15.03
CA ILE A 322 43.00 -1.17 -14.57
C ILE A 322 44.45 -0.97 -14.15
N LYS A 323 45.03 -1.94 -13.44
CA LYS A 323 46.43 -1.89 -13.03
C LYS A 323 47.37 -1.91 -14.23
N LYS A 324 47.13 -2.77 -15.22
CA LYS A 324 47.91 -2.79 -16.46
C LYS A 324 47.83 -1.46 -17.20
N TYR A 325 46.62 -0.93 -17.38
CA TYR A 325 46.40 0.37 -18.03
C TYR A 325 47.16 1.51 -17.34
N ILE A 326 47.13 1.60 -16.00
CA ILE A 326 47.89 2.63 -15.27
C ILE A 326 49.41 2.46 -15.51
N VAL A 327 49.90 1.23 -15.52
CA VAL A 327 51.33 0.96 -15.79
C VAL A 327 51.70 1.36 -17.22
N SER A 328 50.86 1.07 -18.21
CA SER A 328 51.09 1.48 -19.62
C SER A 328 51.08 2.99 -19.78
N VAL A 329 50.16 3.69 -19.11
CA VAL A 329 50.16 5.17 -19.06
C VAL A 329 51.44 5.70 -18.40
N ASP A 330 51.87 5.12 -17.27
CA ASP A 330 53.07 5.55 -16.55
C ASP A 330 54.37 5.27 -17.32
N LYS A 331 54.36 4.28 -18.23
CA LYS A 331 55.45 3.99 -19.18
C LYS A 331 55.44 4.88 -20.43
N GLY A 332 54.40 5.70 -20.62
CA GLY A 332 54.24 6.54 -21.81
C GLY A 332 53.70 5.82 -23.04
N GLU A 333 53.17 4.60 -22.89
CA GLU A 333 52.53 3.85 -24.00
C GLU A 333 51.19 4.49 -24.40
N HIS A 334 50.55 5.25 -23.49
CA HIS A 334 49.33 6.02 -23.72
C HIS A 334 49.45 7.44 -23.17
N ASN A 335 48.66 8.37 -23.70
CA ASN A 335 48.59 9.75 -23.21
C ASN A 335 48.11 9.80 -21.75
N GLN A 336 48.85 10.52 -20.89
CA GLN A 336 48.50 10.67 -19.48
C GLN A 336 47.19 11.46 -19.31
N PRO A 337 46.14 10.89 -18.72
CA PRO A 337 44.89 11.62 -18.53
C PRO A 337 45.02 12.70 -17.44
N ASN A 338 44.94 13.97 -17.83
CA ASN A 338 44.88 15.09 -16.89
C ASN A 338 43.43 15.35 -16.42
N CYS A 339 42.84 14.40 -15.69
CA CYS A 339 41.48 14.54 -15.16
C CYS A 339 41.37 14.04 -13.72
N LYS A 340 40.41 14.62 -12.97
CA LYS A 340 40.13 14.24 -11.57
C LYS A 340 39.83 12.74 -11.43
N SER A 341 39.14 12.15 -12.40
CA SER A 341 38.80 10.73 -12.41
C SER A 341 40.05 9.83 -12.45
N TYR A 342 41.03 10.16 -13.29
CA TYR A 342 42.28 9.39 -13.37
C TYR A 342 43.11 9.52 -12.09
N ALA A 343 43.26 10.73 -11.57
CA ALA A 343 43.94 10.97 -10.31
C ALA A 343 43.31 10.18 -9.16
N CYS A 344 41.98 10.20 -9.06
CA CYS A 344 41.24 9.44 -8.04
C CYS A 344 41.46 7.92 -8.18
N VAL A 345 41.36 7.38 -9.40
CA VAL A 345 41.60 5.95 -9.67
C VAL A 345 43.03 5.56 -9.31
N LYS A 346 44.04 6.35 -9.71
CA LYS A 346 45.45 6.08 -9.42
C LYS A 346 45.75 6.08 -7.91
N ILE A 347 45.20 7.04 -7.16
CA ILE A 347 45.35 7.12 -5.69
C ILE A 347 44.80 5.85 -5.02
N HIS A 348 43.58 5.45 -5.37
CA HIS A 348 42.93 4.28 -4.75
C HIS A 348 43.61 2.96 -5.15
N MET A 349 44.21 2.87 -6.33
CA MET A 349 44.91 1.65 -6.78
C MET A 349 46.20 1.36 -6.00
N GLY A 350 46.78 2.36 -5.30
CA GLY A 350 47.90 2.17 -4.38
C GLY A 350 47.52 1.67 -2.99
N ASP A 351 46.23 1.63 -2.67
CA ASP A 351 45.67 1.18 -1.39
C ASP A 351 45.23 -0.29 -1.48
N ASN A 352 44.88 -0.91 -0.35
CA ASN A 352 44.31 -2.26 -0.24
C ASN A 352 42.87 -2.35 -0.80
N LEU A 353 42.61 -1.64 -1.89
CA LEU A 353 41.33 -1.45 -2.55
C LEU A 353 40.66 -2.77 -2.94
N SER A 354 41.43 -3.77 -3.36
CA SER A 354 40.87 -5.08 -3.70
C SER A 354 40.15 -5.72 -2.53
N VAL A 355 40.68 -5.59 -1.31
CA VAL A 355 40.04 -6.17 -0.11
C VAL A 355 38.84 -5.30 0.28
N LYS A 356 38.99 -3.97 0.28
CA LYS A 356 37.92 -3.01 0.59
C LYS A 356 36.69 -3.19 -0.32
N LEU A 357 36.91 -3.32 -1.64
CA LEU A 357 35.85 -3.59 -2.62
C LEU A 357 35.15 -4.93 -2.38
N LYS A 358 35.90 -5.97 -2.00
CA LYS A 358 35.31 -7.29 -1.69
C LYS A 358 34.49 -7.27 -0.41
N VAL A 359 34.90 -6.52 0.62
CA VAL A 359 34.09 -6.31 1.83
C VAL A 359 32.80 -5.56 1.49
N PHE A 360 32.91 -4.44 0.75
CA PHE A 360 31.77 -3.67 0.28
C PHE A 360 30.78 -4.53 -0.51
N HIS A 361 31.27 -5.29 -1.49
CA HIS A 361 30.48 -6.17 -2.33
C HIS A 361 29.81 -7.29 -1.51
N CYS A 362 30.54 -7.89 -0.56
CA CYS A 362 30.03 -8.94 0.31
C CYS A 362 28.86 -8.44 1.18
N ILE A 363 29.00 -7.28 1.82
CA ILE A 363 27.93 -6.69 2.64
C ILE A 363 26.74 -6.30 1.76
N ALA A 364 26.99 -5.72 0.58
CA ALA A 364 25.91 -5.39 -0.36
C ALA A 364 25.11 -6.63 -0.80
N LYS A 365 25.82 -7.75 -1.08
CA LYS A 365 25.20 -9.05 -1.42
C LYS A 365 24.36 -9.66 -0.30
N VAL A 366 24.65 -9.35 0.97
CA VAL A 366 23.80 -9.79 2.09
C VAL A 366 22.47 -9.04 2.11
N LEU A 367 22.46 -7.75 1.74
CA LEU A 367 21.28 -6.89 1.84
C LEU A 367 20.42 -6.87 0.58
N LEU A 368 21.02 -7.05 -0.61
CA LEU A 368 20.33 -6.94 -1.89
C LEU A 368 19.17 -7.95 -2.04
N PRO A 369 19.28 -9.25 -1.69
CA PRO A 369 18.18 -10.20 -1.86
C PRO A 369 16.91 -9.80 -1.10
N PHE A 370 17.08 -9.19 0.08
CA PHE A 370 15.96 -8.64 0.83
C PHE A 370 15.34 -7.44 0.13
N LEU A 371 16.15 -6.48 -0.30
CA LEU A 371 15.64 -5.32 -1.03
C LEU A 371 14.79 -5.77 -2.23
N THR A 372 15.31 -6.68 -3.06
CA THR A 372 14.62 -7.18 -4.25
C THR A 372 13.36 -7.98 -3.90
N LYS A 373 13.37 -8.78 -2.84
CA LYS A 373 12.19 -9.55 -2.39
C LYS A 373 11.00 -8.67 -2.02
N TYR A 374 11.25 -7.48 -1.48
CA TYR A 374 10.21 -6.54 -1.03
C TYR A 374 9.89 -5.44 -2.06
N GLN A 375 10.52 -5.45 -3.24
CA GLN A 375 10.17 -4.62 -4.40
C GLN A 375 9.05 -5.30 -5.22
N THR A 376 7.87 -5.48 -4.61
CA THR A 376 6.74 -6.16 -5.23
C THR A 376 5.41 -5.65 -4.69
N ASP A 377 4.35 -5.71 -5.51
CA ASP A 377 2.98 -5.38 -5.12
C ASP A 377 2.27 -6.52 -4.36
N LYS A 378 2.95 -7.67 -4.18
CA LYS A 378 2.42 -8.78 -3.38
C LYS A 378 2.37 -8.39 -1.90
N PRO A 379 1.42 -8.95 -1.11
CA PRO A 379 1.32 -8.65 0.32
C PRO A 379 2.47 -9.32 1.09
N MET A 380 3.65 -8.69 1.12
CA MET A 380 4.86 -9.26 1.73
C MET A 380 5.02 -8.94 3.23
N LEU A 381 4.16 -8.08 3.78
CA LEU A 381 4.35 -7.47 5.10
C LEU A 381 4.46 -8.49 6.24
N PHE A 382 3.74 -9.61 6.16
CA PHE A 382 3.77 -10.64 7.21
C PHE A 382 5.05 -11.49 7.23
N PHE A 383 5.85 -11.49 6.16
CA PHE A 383 7.17 -12.11 6.12
C PHE A 383 8.28 -11.18 6.68
N LEU A 384 8.00 -9.88 6.75
CA LEU A 384 8.97 -8.83 7.09
C LEU A 384 9.71 -9.07 8.41
N PRO A 385 9.03 -9.47 9.52
CA PRO A 385 9.70 -9.64 10.80
C PRO A 385 10.84 -10.66 10.76
N GLU A 386 10.58 -11.82 10.16
CA GLU A 386 11.56 -12.91 10.12
C GLU A 386 12.68 -12.65 9.14
N ASP A 387 12.36 -12.15 7.96
CA ASP A 387 13.36 -11.86 6.94
C ASP A 387 14.32 -10.76 7.40
N LEU A 388 13.80 -9.71 8.05
CA LEU A 388 14.62 -8.64 8.59
C LEU A 388 15.47 -9.13 9.78
N MET A 389 14.93 -10.01 10.62
CA MET A 389 15.70 -10.66 11.70
C MET A 389 16.88 -11.48 11.17
N LYS A 390 16.68 -12.25 10.10
CA LYS A 390 17.76 -13.02 9.46
C LYS A 390 18.91 -12.12 9.01
N ILE A 391 18.60 -11.00 8.37
CA ILE A 391 19.62 -10.05 7.89
C ILE A 391 20.35 -9.37 9.03
N VAL A 392 19.60 -8.91 10.02
CA VAL A 392 20.18 -8.29 11.22
C VAL A 392 21.13 -9.27 11.90
N ASN A 393 20.73 -10.54 12.06
CA ASN A 393 21.62 -11.57 12.63
C ASN A 393 22.86 -11.80 11.78
N LEU A 394 22.74 -11.90 10.46
CA LEU A 394 23.88 -12.06 9.55
C LEU A 394 24.87 -10.90 9.67
N LEU A 395 24.40 -9.67 9.92
CA LEU A 395 25.25 -8.50 10.15
C LEU A 395 25.90 -8.54 11.54
N LEU A 396 25.10 -8.79 12.59
CA LEU A 396 25.57 -8.82 13.97
C LEU A 396 26.62 -9.91 14.19
N HIS A 397 26.43 -11.10 13.61
CA HIS A 397 27.39 -12.20 13.70
C HIS A 397 28.79 -11.84 13.18
N ARG A 398 28.94 -10.79 12.37
CA ARG A 398 30.24 -10.35 11.87
C ARG A 398 31.08 -9.62 12.91
N PHE A 399 30.45 -8.94 13.88
CA PHE A 399 31.16 -8.07 14.82
C PHE A 399 30.76 -8.21 16.30
N VAL A 400 29.66 -8.90 16.61
CA VAL A 400 29.17 -9.14 17.97
C VAL A 400 29.56 -10.55 18.45
N LEU A 401 29.85 -10.70 19.73
CA LEU A 401 30.16 -11.97 20.38
C LEU A 401 28.96 -12.92 20.37
N SER A 402 29.19 -14.19 20.03
CA SER A 402 28.13 -15.21 19.96
C SER A 402 27.35 -15.37 21.26
N LYS A 403 28.00 -15.22 22.43
CA LYS A 403 27.35 -15.30 23.75
C LYS A 403 26.18 -14.31 23.88
N ASN A 404 26.34 -13.09 23.36
CA ASN A 404 25.32 -12.04 23.43
C ASN A 404 24.18 -12.32 22.45
N LEU A 405 24.47 -12.84 21.27
CA LEU A 405 23.48 -13.21 20.26
C LEU A 405 22.63 -14.42 20.69
N ASN A 406 23.25 -15.39 21.37
CA ASN A 406 22.57 -16.55 21.93
C ASN A 406 21.61 -16.17 23.07
N THR A 407 21.83 -15.06 23.77
CA THR A 407 20.89 -14.53 24.78
C THR A 407 19.75 -13.72 24.15
N ALA A 408 20.06 -12.98 23.08
CA ALA A 408 19.10 -12.14 22.35
C ALA A 408 18.41 -12.91 21.22
N THR A 409 17.72 -14.00 21.56
CA THR A 409 17.09 -14.88 20.55
C THR A 409 15.83 -14.31 19.90
N THR A 410 15.20 -13.30 20.52
CA THR A 410 13.99 -12.69 19.98
C THR A 410 14.30 -11.37 19.30
N LEU A 411 13.49 -11.04 18.30
CA LEU A 411 13.60 -9.81 17.53
C LEU A 411 13.58 -8.55 18.41
N GLN A 412 12.76 -8.54 19.47
CA GLN A 412 12.72 -7.43 20.42
C GLN A 412 14.02 -7.33 21.25
N LYS A 413 14.58 -8.45 21.69
CA LYS A 413 15.87 -8.46 22.40
C LYS A 413 17.01 -7.98 21.50
N LEU A 414 17.02 -8.39 20.22
CA LEU A 414 18.02 -7.94 19.26
C LEU A 414 17.98 -6.42 19.02
N LEU A 415 16.79 -5.83 18.92
CA LEU A 415 16.63 -4.38 18.77
C LEU A 415 17.06 -3.59 20.01
N CYS A 416 16.98 -4.20 21.18
CA CYS A 416 17.40 -3.60 22.45
C CYS A 416 18.90 -3.80 22.74
N LEU A 417 19.65 -4.54 21.92
CA LEU A 417 21.09 -4.66 22.08
C LEU A 417 21.76 -3.31 21.81
N ASP A 418 22.51 -2.81 22.81
CA ASP A 418 23.38 -1.67 22.60
C ASP A 418 24.63 -2.10 21.81
N ILE A 419 24.51 -2.04 20.49
CA ILE A 419 25.58 -2.36 19.53
C ILE A 419 26.70 -1.32 19.47
N ASN A 420 26.65 -0.25 20.27
CA ASN A 420 27.80 0.62 20.45
C ASN A 420 28.69 0.18 21.60
N ASN A 421 28.19 -0.69 22.49
CA ASN A 421 28.94 -1.14 23.63
C ASN A 421 30.14 -2.00 23.20
N PRO A 422 31.39 -1.53 23.39
CA PRO A 422 32.56 -2.27 22.94
C PRO A 422 32.73 -3.64 23.61
N LYS A 423 32.14 -3.84 24.80
CA LYS A 423 32.23 -5.09 25.58
C LYS A 423 31.55 -6.28 24.90
N ILE A 424 30.57 -6.04 24.02
CA ILE A 424 29.86 -7.10 23.30
C ILE A 424 30.49 -7.41 21.94
N HIS A 425 31.50 -6.64 21.53
CA HIS A 425 32.13 -6.80 20.23
C HIS A 425 33.20 -7.88 20.25
N LYS A 426 33.37 -8.53 19.10
CA LYS A 426 34.52 -9.40 18.88
C LYS A 426 35.83 -8.60 18.95
N PRO A 427 36.95 -9.25 19.31
CA PRO A 427 38.30 -8.72 19.09
C PRO A 427 38.47 -8.29 17.62
N ILE A 428 39.32 -7.30 17.36
CA ILE A 428 39.48 -6.73 16.01
C ILE A 428 39.93 -7.78 15.01
N GLU A 429 40.75 -8.72 15.46
CA GLU A 429 41.31 -9.84 14.69
C GLU A 429 40.21 -10.78 14.16
N ASN A 430 39.10 -10.87 14.90
CA ASN A 430 37.98 -11.80 14.65
C ASN A 430 36.77 -11.12 13.98
N ILE A 431 36.91 -9.88 13.52
CA ILE A 431 35.86 -9.17 12.77
C ILE A 431 35.73 -9.76 11.37
N ASP A 432 34.59 -10.36 11.04
CA ASP A 432 34.39 -11.04 9.77
C ASP A 432 34.32 -10.05 8.57
N LEU A 433 35.31 -10.14 7.67
CA LEU A 433 35.39 -9.37 6.44
C LEU A 433 34.58 -10.00 5.29
N GLY A 434 34.19 -11.26 5.43
CA GLY A 434 33.58 -12.11 4.41
C GLY A 434 34.60 -12.96 3.66
N PHE A 435 34.22 -14.19 3.34
CA PHE A 435 35.06 -15.22 2.72
C PHE A 435 35.92 -14.73 1.55
N SER A 436 35.33 -13.99 0.60
CA SER A 436 36.05 -13.50 -0.58
C SER A 436 37.12 -12.47 -0.25
N ALA A 437 36.89 -11.62 0.75
CA ALA A 437 37.86 -10.63 1.21
C ALA A 437 39.00 -11.30 1.98
N GLU A 438 38.67 -12.25 2.86
CA GLU A 438 39.65 -13.02 3.63
C GLU A 438 40.55 -13.88 2.75
N LYS A 439 40.01 -14.50 1.70
CA LYS A 439 40.80 -15.25 0.72
C LYS A 439 41.81 -14.36 -0.02
N VAL A 440 41.42 -13.13 -0.38
CA VAL A 440 42.34 -12.19 -1.04
C VAL A 440 43.40 -11.72 -0.07
N GLN A 441 43.01 -11.39 1.16
CA GLN A 441 43.94 -11.05 2.23
C GLN A 441 44.97 -12.15 2.47
N SER A 442 44.55 -13.42 2.56
CA SER A 442 45.44 -14.56 2.80
C SER A 442 46.31 -14.90 1.57
N SER A 443 45.80 -14.71 0.36
CA SER A 443 46.58 -14.90 -0.88
C SER A 443 47.66 -13.83 -1.11
N HIS A 444 47.52 -12.64 -0.52
CA HIS A 444 48.52 -11.56 -0.58
C HIS A 444 49.58 -11.62 0.53
N VAL A 445 49.65 -12.72 1.27
CA VAL A 445 50.72 -13.02 2.24
C VAL A 445 52.10 -13.14 1.56
N SER A 446 52.17 -13.19 0.22
CA SER A 446 53.40 -12.88 -0.51
C SER A 446 53.66 -11.36 -0.61
N LYS A 447 54.17 -10.78 0.50
CA LYS A 447 54.96 -9.53 0.61
C LYS A 447 54.29 -8.15 0.45
N LYS A 448 52.95 -7.97 0.40
CA LYS A 448 52.38 -6.62 0.12
C LYS A 448 51.53 -5.92 1.20
N ILE A 449 50.96 -6.62 2.19
CA ILE A 449 50.07 -5.99 3.19
C ILE A 449 50.66 -6.18 4.59
N SER A 450 50.82 -5.09 5.35
CA SER A 450 51.32 -5.16 6.74
C SER A 450 50.23 -5.49 7.76
N ASP A 451 50.61 -6.06 8.90
CA ASP A 451 49.68 -6.38 9.99
C ASP A 451 48.92 -5.14 10.48
N ARG A 452 49.58 -3.98 10.50
CA ARG A 452 48.96 -2.68 10.82
C ARG A 452 47.85 -2.32 9.83
N GLN A 453 48.06 -2.57 8.53
CA GLN A 453 47.05 -2.30 7.50
C GLN A 453 45.86 -3.26 7.62
N ILE A 454 46.11 -4.53 7.96
CA ILE A 454 45.05 -5.52 8.22
C ILE A 454 44.22 -5.11 9.45
N PHE A 455 44.88 -4.70 10.53
CA PHE A 455 44.22 -4.23 11.73
C PHE A 455 43.32 -3.02 11.43
N ASN A 456 43.85 -2.01 10.73
CA ASN A 456 43.07 -0.83 10.31
C ASN A 456 41.88 -1.21 9.42
N LEU A 457 42.07 -2.14 8.48
CA LEU A 457 41.00 -2.64 7.63
C LEU A 457 39.86 -3.29 8.43
N ARG A 458 40.19 -4.17 9.39
CA ARG A 458 39.19 -4.80 10.26
C ARG A 458 38.52 -3.77 11.18
N MET A 459 39.27 -2.78 11.67
CA MET A 459 38.72 -1.67 12.45
C MET A 459 37.70 -0.84 11.65
N ASP A 460 38.00 -0.49 10.41
CA ASP A 460 37.10 0.26 9.55
C ASP A 460 35.89 -0.58 9.09
N CYS A 461 36.09 -1.88 8.85
CA CYS A 461 34.99 -2.81 8.61
C CYS A 461 34.04 -2.89 9.82
N LYS A 462 34.58 -2.94 11.04
CA LYS A 462 33.78 -2.88 12.26
C LYS A 462 32.96 -1.58 12.34
N LYS A 463 33.56 -0.42 12.04
CA LYS A 463 32.83 0.86 11.97
C LYS A 463 31.71 0.83 10.93
N PHE A 464 31.97 0.26 9.75
CA PHE A 464 30.96 0.04 8.70
C PHE A 464 29.78 -0.76 9.28
N LEU A 465 30.05 -1.97 9.78
CA LEU A 465 29.03 -2.89 10.27
C LEU A 465 28.20 -2.29 11.42
N ILE A 466 28.84 -1.62 12.39
CA ILE A 466 28.14 -0.94 13.49
C ILE A 466 27.22 0.14 12.94
N LYS A 467 27.74 1.08 12.12
CA LYS A 467 26.94 2.22 11.65
C LYS A 467 25.79 1.81 10.75
N LEU A 468 26.01 0.79 9.90
CA LEU A 468 24.97 0.18 9.08
C LEU A 468 23.87 -0.42 9.97
N THR A 469 24.23 -1.27 10.92
CA THR A 469 23.27 -1.97 11.77
C THR A 469 22.49 -1.00 12.66
N MET A 470 23.14 0.03 13.19
CA MET A 470 22.46 1.12 13.94
C MET A 470 21.39 1.80 13.11
N LYS A 471 21.72 2.16 11.86
CA LYS A 471 20.78 2.87 10.99
C LYS A 471 19.58 2.00 10.62
N LEU A 472 19.79 0.68 10.46
CA LEU A 472 18.68 -0.27 10.32
C LEU A 472 17.79 -0.27 11.55
N PHE A 473 18.36 -0.27 12.76
CA PHE A 473 17.59 -0.27 14.00
C PHE A 473 16.82 1.04 14.26
N GLU A 474 17.39 2.19 13.96
CA GLU A 474 16.76 3.52 14.18
C GLU A 474 15.41 3.66 13.47
N LYS A 475 15.29 3.16 12.24
CA LYS A 475 14.10 3.31 11.40
C LYS A 475 13.36 2.00 11.17
N SER A 476 13.73 0.94 11.89
CA SER A 476 13.17 -0.39 11.67
C SER A 476 11.64 -0.42 11.90
N PRO A 477 10.85 -0.94 10.95
CA PRO A 477 9.43 -1.23 11.17
C PRO A 477 9.19 -2.17 12.35
N LEU A 478 10.21 -2.94 12.73
CA LEU A 478 10.16 -3.86 13.86
C LEU A 478 10.00 -3.18 15.22
N ARG A 479 10.19 -1.86 15.30
CA ARG A 479 9.87 -1.08 16.50
C ARG A 479 8.38 -1.10 16.82
N TYR A 480 7.52 -1.25 15.82
CA TYR A 480 6.07 -1.29 15.99
C TYR A 480 5.60 -2.69 16.38
N SER A 481 4.82 -2.77 17.47
CA SER A 481 4.31 -4.05 17.97
C SER A 481 3.46 -4.77 16.93
N ILE A 482 2.62 -4.04 16.20
CA ILE A 482 1.80 -4.60 15.11
C ILE A 482 2.65 -5.37 14.10
N VAL A 483 3.77 -4.80 13.64
CA VAL A 483 4.67 -5.44 12.67
C VAL A 483 5.27 -6.72 13.24
N ARG A 484 5.72 -6.74 14.50
CA ARG A 484 6.28 -7.94 15.13
C ARG A 484 5.26 -9.08 15.25
N ASN A 485 3.99 -8.73 15.39
CA ASN A 485 2.90 -9.70 15.55
C ASN A 485 2.34 -10.19 14.20
N LEU A 486 2.48 -9.42 13.11
CA LEU A 486 2.01 -9.80 11.77
C LEU A 486 2.59 -11.12 11.24
N SER A 487 3.69 -11.61 11.82
CA SER A 487 4.23 -12.94 11.48
C SER A 487 3.25 -14.09 11.78
N CYS A 488 2.13 -13.85 12.47
CA CYS A 488 1.06 -14.85 12.63
C CYS A 488 0.27 -15.11 11.34
N LEU A 489 0.32 -14.18 10.39
CA LEU A 489 -0.25 -14.32 9.05
C LEU A 489 0.73 -14.96 8.06
N ASP A 490 1.96 -15.27 8.50
CA ASP A 490 2.91 -16.02 7.69
C ASP A 490 2.46 -17.48 7.60
N PRO A 491 2.15 -18.01 6.40
CA PRO A 491 1.71 -19.39 6.22
C PRO A 491 2.69 -20.42 6.82
N ARG A 492 3.98 -20.08 6.91
CA ARG A 492 5.02 -20.94 7.51
C ARG A 492 4.87 -21.09 9.02
N ASN A 493 4.26 -20.10 9.69
CA ASN A 493 4.05 -20.07 11.14
C ASN A 493 2.66 -20.54 11.57
N MET A 494 1.68 -20.55 10.66
CA MET A 494 0.28 -20.88 10.97
C MET A 494 0.08 -22.31 11.46
N THR A 495 1.09 -23.17 11.35
CA THR A 495 1.13 -24.50 11.96
C THR A 495 1.07 -24.44 13.49
N ASP A 496 1.63 -23.40 14.12
CA ASP A 496 1.49 -23.13 15.56
C ASP A 496 0.27 -22.24 15.83
N LYS A 497 -0.90 -22.89 15.91
CA LYS A 497 -2.20 -22.24 16.11
C LYS A 497 -2.24 -21.34 17.34
N LYS A 498 -1.69 -21.80 18.47
CA LYS A 498 -1.78 -21.09 19.76
C LYS A 498 -0.98 -19.78 19.73
N LYS A 499 0.25 -19.83 19.20
CA LYS A 499 1.10 -18.64 19.07
C LYS A 499 0.53 -17.65 18.06
N CYS A 500 0.02 -18.13 16.93
CA CYS A 500 -0.59 -17.29 15.92
C CYS A 500 -1.86 -16.59 16.42
N PHE A 501 -2.71 -17.32 17.16
CA PHE A 501 -3.91 -16.76 17.77
C PHE A 501 -3.59 -15.63 18.75
N ASN A 502 -2.62 -15.84 19.66
CA ASN A 502 -2.21 -14.80 20.62
C ASN A 502 -1.69 -13.53 19.93
N LYS A 503 -0.88 -13.70 18.89
CA LYS A 503 -0.37 -12.58 18.09
C LYS A 503 -1.49 -11.86 17.33
N MET A 504 -2.45 -12.59 16.78
CA MET A 504 -3.61 -12.03 16.10
C MET A 504 -4.46 -11.20 17.07
N ASN A 505 -4.75 -11.71 18.26
CA ASN A 505 -5.47 -10.96 19.29
C ASN A 505 -4.76 -9.65 19.64
N HIS A 506 -3.43 -9.67 19.73
CA HIS A 506 -2.67 -8.45 19.98
C HIS A 506 -2.79 -7.45 18.82
N ILE A 507 -2.78 -7.90 17.56
CA ILE A 507 -3.02 -7.04 16.40
C ILE A 507 -4.42 -6.42 16.46
N LEU A 508 -5.44 -7.24 16.70
CA LEU A 508 -6.83 -6.77 16.77
C LEU A 508 -7.01 -5.73 17.89
N ASN A 509 -6.45 -5.97 19.07
CA ASN A 509 -6.49 -5.01 20.18
C ASN A 509 -5.83 -3.68 19.80
N LEU A 510 -4.64 -3.71 19.17
CA LEU A 510 -3.98 -2.49 18.69
C LEU A 510 -4.81 -1.76 17.62
N MET A 511 -5.51 -2.48 16.75
CA MET A 511 -6.38 -1.88 15.75
C MET A 511 -7.64 -1.25 16.37
N ILE A 512 -8.19 -1.86 17.43
CA ILE A 512 -9.29 -1.28 18.21
C ILE A 512 -8.82 -0.01 18.93
N GLU A 513 -7.66 -0.05 19.60
CA GLU A 513 -7.07 1.13 20.27
C GLU A 513 -6.82 2.28 19.29
N ALA A 514 -6.46 1.96 18.05
CA ALA A 514 -6.28 2.93 16.97
C ALA A 514 -7.59 3.37 16.29
N ASN A 515 -8.76 2.94 16.78
CA ASN A 515 -10.09 3.15 16.17
C ASN A 515 -10.18 2.71 14.70
N MET A 516 -9.37 1.73 14.29
CA MET A 516 -9.42 1.12 12.95
C MET A 516 -10.44 -0.02 12.86
N LEU A 517 -10.85 -0.58 14.01
CA LEU A 517 -11.92 -1.57 14.13
C LEU A 517 -12.91 -1.13 15.20
N MET A 518 -14.20 -1.18 14.88
CA MET A 518 -15.26 -0.99 15.87
C MET A 518 -15.34 -2.23 16.78
N LYS A 519 -15.43 -2.04 18.10
CA LYS A 519 -15.50 -3.13 19.11
C LYS A 519 -16.54 -4.21 18.80
N MET A 520 -17.59 -3.89 18.05
CA MET A 520 -18.65 -4.84 17.67
C MET A 520 -18.24 -5.93 16.66
N TYR A 521 -17.14 -5.76 15.90
CA TYR A 521 -16.71 -6.75 14.89
C TYR A 521 -15.82 -7.88 15.43
N VAL A 522 -15.46 -7.84 16.72
CA VAL A 522 -14.66 -8.91 17.36
C VAL A 522 -15.59 -9.85 18.16
N MET A 523 -16.65 -10.34 17.51
CA MET A 523 -17.30 -11.55 18.00
C MET A 523 -16.46 -12.75 17.55
N ARG A 524 -15.73 -13.31 18.53
CA ARG A 524 -15.03 -14.62 18.55
C ARG A 524 -14.86 -15.31 17.19
N PHE A 525 -13.64 -15.22 16.64
CA PHE A 525 -13.07 -16.26 15.78
C PHE A 525 -12.54 -17.42 16.61
#